data_AF-A0AAU6D0E2-F1
#
_entry.id   AF-A0AAU6D0E2-F1
#
_cell.length_a   1.000
_cell.length_b   1.000
_cell.length_c   1.000
_cell.angle_alpha   90.00
_cell.angle_beta   90.00
_cell.angle_gamma   90.00
#
_symmetry.space_group_name_H-M   'P 1'
#
loop_
_entity.id
_entity.type
_entity.pdbx_description
1 polymer ?
#
loop_
_entity_poly.entity_id
_entity_poly.type
_entity_poly.pdbx_seq_one_letter_code
_entity_poly.pdbx_strand_id
1 'polypeptide(L)'
;MHSAPKPRSASHAHPRRRPRRAALIGTLLALGLLGTVIVFFNGGRTDAASTSAAGAVPTGPATSPASPASPLSPASPASPASPDSVSPRPSGTGAAPGTSSPAPSRKPTPPGAGPTAGNGKFRTARAAGTSVGRGTVRRYKVQVEDGSGVPATAAADEIAGILADPRGWTADGHDAFQLVSGGSYDFEIKIATPGTVDAICGAAGLHTHGEVNCDVGDQVVVNLKRWNTGSPEFPGPLHEYRALIINHEVGHRIGHGHEGCPGPGRPAPAMMQQIDGLHGCTPNAWPYDRQGRYLSGPPVP
;
A
#
# COMPACT_ATOMS: atom_id res chain seq x y z
N MET A 1 15.16 -47.17 -63.18
CA MET A 1 15.78 -47.91 -62.06
C MET A 1 17.06 -47.19 -61.68
N HIS A 2 17.17 -46.78 -60.41
CA HIS A 2 18.33 -46.25 -59.70
C HIS A 2 18.88 -44.88 -60.16
N SER A 3 19.26 -43.92 -59.33
CA SER A 3 18.97 -43.50 -57.96
C SER A 3 19.85 -42.26 -57.77
N ALA A 4 19.34 -41.22 -57.10
CA ALA A 4 20.11 -40.02 -56.77
C ALA A 4 21.36 -40.34 -55.91
N PRO A 5 22.29 -39.36 -55.81
CA PRO A 5 22.60 -38.88 -54.47
C PRO A 5 22.73 -37.34 -54.36
N LYS A 6 21.98 -36.76 -53.43
CA LYS A 6 22.41 -35.62 -52.57
C LYS A 6 23.22 -36.20 -51.40
N PRO A 7 23.92 -35.45 -50.50
CA PRO A 7 23.94 -33.99 -50.25
C PRO A 7 25.40 -33.43 -50.06
N ARG A 8 25.66 -32.15 -49.76
CA ARG A 8 25.81 -31.65 -48.37
C ARG A 8 26.09 -30.14 -48.27
N SER A 9 25.47 -29.59 -47.22
CA SER A 9 25.57 -28.25 -46.62
C SER A 9 27.00 -27.80 -46.32
N ALA A 10 27.34 -26.57 -46.71
CA ALA A 10 28.52 -25.85 -46.23
C ALA A 10 28.12 -24.98 -45.03
N SER A 11 28.53 -25.40 -43.83
CA SER A 11 28.37 -24.68 -42.58
C SER A 11 29.51 -23.67 -42.41
N HIS A 12 29.21 -22.37 -42.33
CA HIS A 12 30.18 -21.36 -41.93
C HIS A 12 30.42 -21.43 -40.41
N ALA A 13 31.58 -21.96 -40.03
CA ALA A 13 32.05 -22.00 -38.65
C ALA A 13 33.00 -20.81 -38.37
N HIS A 14 32.73 -20.10 -37.27
CA HIS A 14 33.60 -19.06 -36.68
C HIS A 14 35.01 -19.58 -36.36
N PRO A 15 36.07 -18.76 -36.53
CA PRO A 15 37.40 -19.11 -36.08
C PRO A 15 37.49 -19.01 -34.54
N ARG A 16 37.56 -20.18 -33.89
CA ARG A 16 37.98 -20.33 -32.49
C ARG A 16 39.49 -20.06 -32.37
N ARG A 17 39.87 -19.00 -31.66
CA ARG A 17 41.26 -18.81 -31.20
C ARG A 17 41.56 -19.80 -30.07
N ARG A 18 42.63 -20.59 -30.24
CA ARG A 18 43.20 -21.49 -29.23
C ARG A 18 44.38 -20.83 -28.48
N PRO A 19 44.74 -21.35 -27.29
CA PRO A 19 45.35 -20.60 -26.21
C PRO A 19 46.88 -20.64 -26.24
N ARG A 20 47.53 -19.64 -25.65
CA ARG A 20 48.94 -19.72 -25.26
C ARG A 20 49.03 -19.97 -23.77
N ARG A 21 49.43 -21.19 -23.40
CA ARG A 21 50.02 -21.52 -22.10
C ARG A 21 51.50 -21.18 -22.17
N ALA A 22 52.01 -20.44 -21.20
CA ALA A 22 53.37 -20.59 -20.72
C ALA A 22 53.38 -20.20 -19.24
N ALA A 23 53.61 -21.22 -18.41
CA ALA A 23 53.82 -21.11 -16.98
C ALA A 23 55.21 -20.53 -16.70
N LEU A 24 55.36 -19.85 -15.56
CA LEU A 24 56.56 -20.01 -14.74
C LEU A 24 56.23 -19.72 -13.27
N ILE A 25 56.58 -20.71 -12.48
CA ILE A 25 56.45 -20.86 -11.04
C ILE A 25 57.64 -20.15 -10.38
N GLY A 26 57.40 -19.51 -9.23
CA GLY A 26 58.44 -18.95 -8.37
C GLY A 26 57.90 -18.43 -7.03
N THR A 27 57.65 -19.37 -6.11
CA THR A 27 57.70 -19.27 -4.62
C THR A 27 58.80 -18.30 -4.11
N LEU A 28 58.79 -17.64 -2.94
CA LEU A 28 58.16 -17.77 -1.61
C LEU A 28 58.57 -16.50 -0.81
N LEU A 29 57.74 -15.99 0.10
CA LEU A 29 58.04 -15.91 1.55
C LEU A 29 57.00 -15.05 2.31
N ALA A 30 56.57 -15.62 3.43
CA ALA A 30 55.57 -15.14 4.36
C ALA A 30 56.13 -14.07 5.31
N LEU A 31 55.24 -13.21 5.83
CA LEU A 31 55.32 -12.66 7.18
C LEU A 31 53.89 -12.46 7.68
N GLY A 32 53.57 -13.17 8.77
CA GLY A 32 52.27 -13.15 9.41
C GLY A 32 52.08 -11.96 10.34
N LEU A 33 50.82 -11.65 10.62
CA LEU A 33 50.40 -10.94 11.83
C LEU A 33 49.11 -11.57 12.35
N LEU A 34 49.26 -12.17 13.52
CA LEU A 34 48.22 -12.74 14.38
C LEU A 34 47.34 -11.59 14.90
N GLY A 35 46.05 -11.59 14.59
CA GLY A 35 45.06 -10.73 15.23
C GLY A 35 44.46 -11.43 16.45
N THR A 36 44.78 -10.94 17.64
CA THR A 36 44.26 -11.39 18.93
C THR A 36 42.79 -11.02 19.12
N VAL A 37 41.94 -12.02 19.33
CA VAL A 37 40.57 -11.83 19.82
C VAL A 37 40.62 -11.78 21.35
N ILE A 38 40.29 -10.63 21.94
CA ILE A 38 40.08 -10.51 23.38
C ILE A 38 38.57 -10.52 23.63
N VAL A 39 38.09 -11.61 24.20
CA VAL A 39 36.74 -11.70 24.79
C VAL A 39 36.86 -11.33 26.27
N PHE A 40 36.35 -10.16 26.65
CA PHE A 40 36.14 -9.83 28.06
C PHE A 40 34.77 -10.36 28.50
N PHE A 41 34.79 -11.50 29.21
CA PHE A 41 33.77 -11.83 30.19
C PHE A 41 34.11 -11.11 31.49
N ASN A 42 33.17 -10.34 32.05
CA ASN A 42 33.12 -10.08 33.48
C ASN A 42 31.67 -9.87 33.90
N GLY A 43 31.12 -10.90 34.56
CA GLY A 43 29.99 -10.74 35.45
C GLY A 43 30.46 -10.09 36.75
N GLY A 44 29.64 -9.18 37.28
CA GLY A 44 29.92 -8.48 38.52
C GLY A 44 28.68 -7.79 39.05
N ARG A 45 27.88 -8.55 39.80
CA ARG A 45 26.84 -8.08 40.72
C ARG A 45 27.50 -7.19 41.78
N THR A 46 27.01 -5.97 42.01
CA THR A 46 27.04 -5.33 43.34
C THR A 46 25.86 -4.38 43.48
N ASP A 47 25.05 -4.67 44.50
CA ASP A 47 24.13 -3.73 45.12
C ASP A 47 24.95 -2.66 45.85
N ALA A 48 24.58 -1.39 45.70
CA ALA A 48 24.86 -0.38 46.72
C ALA A 48 23.90 0.80 46.56
N ALA A 49 23.20 1.07 47.66
CA ALA A 49 22.29 2.16 47.87
C ALA A 49 22.92 3.53 47.57
N SER A 50 22.09 4.48 47.15
CA SER A 50 22.39 5.90 47.28
C SER A 50 21.22 6.63 47.89
N THR A 51 21.59 7.29 48.97
CA THR A 51 20.85 7.99 50.01
C THR A 51 20.22 9.28 49.49
N SER A 52 19.06 9.60 50.06
CA SER A 52 18.41 10.90 50.02
C SER A 52 19.33 12.04 50.44
N ALA A 53 19.24 13.16 49.74
CA ALA A 53 19.54 14.48 50.30
C ALA A 53 18.55 15.51 49.74
N ALA A 54 17.79 16.09 50.67
CA ALA A 54 16.87 17.18 50.47
C ALA A 54 17.62 18.50 50.23
N GLY A 55 17.05 19.39 49.42
CA GLY A 55 17.44 20.78 49.28
C GLY A 55 16.28 21.56 48.69
N ALA A 56 15.70 22.45 49.49
CA ALA A 56 14.43 23.11 49.24
C ALA A 56 14.57 24.64 49.13
N VAL A 57 13.59 25.26 48.42
CA VAL A 57 13.07 26.66 48.50
C VAL A 57 13.96 27.74 47.80
N PRO A 58 13.44 28.75 47.03
CA PRO A 58 12.24 29.51 47.38
C PRO A 58 11.20 29.93 46.34
N THR A 59 10.13 30.43 46.95
CA THR A 59 8.81 30.94 46.56
C THR A 59 8.78 32.24 45.75
N GLY A 60 7.76 32.41 44.89
CA GLY A 60 7.26 33.74 44.47
C GLY A 60 6.36 33.70 43.22
N PRO A 61 5.35 34.58 43.08
CA PRO A 61 4.01 34.19 42.63
C PRO A 61 3.65 34.66 41.20
N ALA A 62 2.66 34.00 40.56
CA ALA A 62 1.94 34.61 39.44
C ALA A 62 0.46 34.18 39.44
N THR A 63 -0.35 35.16 39.82
CA THR A 63 -1.80 35.29 39.75
C THR A 63 -2.37 35.11 38.34
N SER A 64 -3.54 34.49 38.24
CA SER A 64 -4.40 34.42 37.05
C SER A 64 -4.76 35.81 36.48
N PRO A 65 -5.30 35.85 35.25
CA PRO A 65 -6.74 36.10 35.19
C PRO A 65 -7.49 35.18 34.22
N ALA A 66 -8.65 34.73 34.69
CA ALA A 66 -9.75 34.20 33.89
C ALA A 66 -10.60 35.35 33.34
N SER A 67 -11.18 35.18 32.14
CA SER A 67 -12.49 35.72 31.68
C SER A 67 -12.61 35.57 30.15
N PRO A 68 -13.82 35.66 29.55
CA PRO A 68 -15.09 35.04 29.95
C PRO A 68 -15.75 34.31 28.78
N ALA A 69 -16.52 33.24 29.07
CA ALA A 69 -17.48 32.69 28.12
C ALA A 69 -18.83 33.40 28.29
N SER A 70 -19.50 33.69 27.18
CA SER A 70 -20.84 34.26 27.12
C SER A 70 -21.54 33.78 25.83
N PRO A 71 -22.88 33.76 25.79
CA PRO A 71 -23.67 32.53 25.67
C PRO A 71 -24.35 32.42 24.31
N LEU A 72 -25.13 31.34 24.10
CA LEU A 72 -26.51 31.34 23.56
C LEU A 72 -26.87 29.95 23.02
N SER A 73 -27.89 29.32 23.60
CA SER A 73 -28.76 28.35 22.93
C SER A 73 -29.74 29.12 22.00
N PRO A 74 -30.46 28.47 21.08
CA PRO A 74 -31.69 27.76 21.50
C PRO A 74 -31.97 26.44 20.77
N ALA A 75 -32.93 25.74 21.36
CA ALA A 75 -33.50 24.47 20.96
C ALA A 75 -34.71 24.60 20.00
N SER A 76 -35.17 23.42 19.56
CA SER A 76 -36.53 23.04 19.13
C SER A 76 -36.93 23.27 17.65
N PRO A 77 -37.95 22.56 17.10
CA PRO A 77 -38.97 21.73 17.79
C PRO A 77 -39.28 20.34 17.19
N ALA A 78 -40.16 19.62 17.90
CA ALA A 78 -40.80 18.36 17.55
C ALA A 78 -42.18 18.55 16.89
N SER A 79 -42.57 17.54 16.07
CA SER A 79 -43.94 16.99 15.81
C SER A 79 -45.04 17.88 15.19
N PRO A 80 -46.00 17.33 14.38
CA PRO A 80 -47.06 16.43 14.87
C PRO A 80 -47.58 15.33 13.90
N ALA A 81 -48.64 14.65 14.37
CA ALA A 81 -49.19 13.34 14.03
C ALA A 81 -50.20 13.27 12.85
N SER A 82 -50.62 12.02 12.59
CA SER A 82 -51.56 11.38 11.61
C SER A 82 -52.93 12.06 11.36
N PRO A 83 -53.72 11.53 10.37
CA PRO A 83 -54.78 10.57 10.75
C PRO A 83 -55.08 9.44 9.73
N ASP A 84 -55.82 8.44 10.22
CA ASP A 84 -56.43 7.29 9.54
C ASP A 84 -57.50 7.64 8.48
N SER A 85 -57.75 6.71 7.53
CA SER A 85 -59.01 5.95 7.41
C SER A 85 -59.59 5.74 5.97
N VAL A 86 -60.10 4.51 5.78
CA VAL A 86 -61.17 4.00 4.87
C VAL A 86 -60.88 3.62 3.39
N SER A 87 -61.27 2.37 3.09
CA SER A 87 -61.32 1.65 1.81
C SER A 87 -62.62 1.94 1.00
N PRO A 88 -62.66 1.67 -0.32
CA PRO A 88 -63.60 0.63 -0.75
C PRO A 88 -63.11 -0.25 -1.92
N ARG A 89 -63.69 -1.46 -1.98
CA ARG A 89 -63.64 -2.46 -3.06
C ARG A 89 -64.74 -2.22 -4.11
N PRO A 90 -64.54 -2.63 -5.37
CA PRO A 90 -65.45 -3.65 -5.91
C PRO A 90 -64.75 -4.78 -6.71
N SER A 91 -65.49 -5.87 -6.84
CA SER A 91 -65.17 -7.17 -7.43
C SER A 91 -64.98 -7.17 -8.96
N GLY A 92 -64.17 -8.10 -9.46
CA GLY A 92 -64.15 -8.52 -10.87
C GLY A 92 -63.32 -9.80 -11.06
N THR A 93 -63.95 -10.81 -11.63
CA THR A 93 -63.61 -12.24 -11.66
C THR A 93 -62.52 -12.60 -12.69
N GLY A 94 -61.59 -13.51 -12.37
CA GLY A 94 -60.66 -14.09 -13.35
C GLY A 94 -59.73 -15.17 -12.76
N ALA A 95 -59.74 -16.35 -13.38
CA ALA A 95 -59.13 -17.63 -13.00
C ALA A 95 -57.64 -17.66 -12.55
N ALA A 96 -57.33 -18.65 -11.69
CA ALA A 96 -56.01 -19.03 -11.15
C ALA A 96 -55.07 -19.69 -12.20
N PRO A 97 -53.89 -20.27 -11.87
CA PRO A 97 -53.02 -20.18 -10.67
C PRO A 97 -51.53 -19.89 -11.00
N GLY A 98 -50.68 -19.58 -10.01
CA GLY A 98 -49.22 -19.62 -10.19
C GLY A 98 -48.43 -18.71 -9.27
N THR A 99 -47.91 -19.28 -8.20
CA THR A 99 -46.93 -18.71 -7.25
C THR A 99 -45.77 -18.00 -7.94
N SER A 100 -45.55 -16.72 -7.61
CA SER A 100 -44.24 -16.06 -7.69
C SER A 100 -44.19 -15.02 -6.58
N SER A 101 -43.73 -15.44 -5.40
CA SER A 101 -43.38 -14.52 -4.32
C SER A 101 -42.32 -13.55 -4.85
N PRO A 102 -42.50 -12.21 -4.73
CA PRO A 102 -41.49 -11.28 -5.20
C PRO A 102 -40.21 -11.49 -4.40
N ALA A 103 -39.13 -11.81 -5.10
CA ALA A 103 -37.81 -11.97 -4.50
C ALA A 103 -37.49 -10.71 -3.66
N PRO A 104 -37.06 -10.84 -2.40
CA PRO A 104 -36.68 -9.68 -1.62
C PRO A 104 -35.52 -9.00 -2.33
N SER A 105 -35.70 -7.71 -2.65
CA SER A 105 -34.62 -6.85 -3.11
C SER A 105 -33.48 -6.96 -2.10
N ARG A 106 -32.41 -7.65 -2.49
CA ARG A 106 -31.22 -7.80 -1.65
C ARG A 106 -30.64 -6.42 -1.43
N LYS A 107 -30.71 -5.93 -0.20
CA LYS A 107 -29.87 -4.81 0.24
C LYS A 107 -28.41 -5.16 -0.11
N PRO A 108 -27.58 -4.20 -0.58
CA PRO A 108 -26.18 -4.48 -0.85
C PRO A 108 -25.51 -4.96 0.43
N THR A 109 -25.04 -6.22 0.42
CA THR A 109 -24.13 -6.71 1.45
C THR A 109 -22.87 -5.84 1.40
N PRO A 110 -22.32 -5.37 2.53
CA PRO A 110 -21.00 -4.75 2.54
C PRO A 110 -20.01 -5.66 1.81
N PRO A 111 -19.08 -5.13 0.99
CA PRO A 111 -18.07 -5.96 0.34
C PRO A 111 -17.33 -6.75 1.42
N GLY A 112 -17.44 -8.08 1.38
CA GLY A 112 -16.60 -8.93 2.22
C GLY A 112 -15.12 -8.77 1.82
N ALA A 113 -14.21 -9.33 2.61
CA ALA A 113 -12.77 -9.32 2.32
C ALA A 113 -12.39 -9.88 0.93
N GLY A 114 -13.29 -10.65 0.31
CA GLY A 114 -13.00 -11.41 -0.90
C GLY A 114 -12.37 -12.76 -0.57
N PRO A 115 -11.98 -13.54 -1.58
CA PRO A 115 -11.30 -14.82 -1.37
C PRO A 115 -9.91 -14.61 -0.76
N THR A 116 -9.51 -15.54 0.12
CA THR A 116 -8.17 -15.54 0.75
C THR A 116 -7.10 -16.12 -0.16
N ALA A 117 -7.48 -16.98 -1.10
CA ALA A 117 -6.59 -17.62 -2.07
C ALA A 117 -7.14 -17.47 -3.48
N GLY A 118 -6.24 -17.26 -4.44
CA GLY A 118 -6.52 -17.15 -5.86
C GLY A 118 -5.68 -18.13 -6.67
N ASN A 119 -5.82 -18.04 -7.99
CA ASN A 119 -5.14 -18.94 -8.93
C ASN A 119 -3.83 -18.36 -9.50
N GLY A 120 -3.42 -17.16 -9.05
CA GLY A 120 -2.23 -16.46 -9.51
C GLY A 120 -2.32 -15.92 -10.94
N LYS A 121 -3.50 -15.98 -11.57
CA LYS A 121 -3.73 -15.45 -12.93
C LYS A 121 -4.29 -14.04 -12.83
N PHE A 122 -3.79 -13.17 -13.69
CA PHE A 122 -4.11 -11.75 -13.65
C PHE A 122 -4.71 -11.27 -14.96
N ARG A 123 -5.69 -10.39 -14.84
CA ARG A 123 -6.25 -9.63 -15.95
C ARG A 123 -5.75 -8.19 -15.90
N THR A 124 -5.09 -7.77 -16.97
CA THR A 124 -4.72 -6.36 -17.16
C THR A 124 -5.96 -5.52 -17.43
N ALA A 125 -6.03 -4.36 -16.78
CA ALA A 125 -7.07 -3.37 -17.01
C ALA A 125 -7.04 -2.86 -18.47
N ARG A 126 -8.22 -2.71 -19.07
CA ARG A 126 -8.37 -2.05 -20.37
C ARG A 126 -8.63 -0.57 -20.14
N ALA A 127 -7.62 0.11 -19.62
CA ALA A 127 -7.65 1.53 -19.30
C ALA A 127 -6.27 2.14 -19.60
N ALA A 128 -6.27 3.36 -20.13
CA ALA A 128 -5.07 4.13 -20.44
C ALA A 128 -5.39 5.62 -20.33
N GLY A 129 -4.38 6.43 -20.02
CA GLY A 129 -4.54 7.87 -19.84
C GLY A 129 -3.35 8.67 -20.35
N THR A 130 -3.54 9.98 -20.45
CA THR A 130 -2.43 10.92 -20.60
C THR A 130 -1.59 10.93 -19.33
N SER A 131 -0.31 11.29 -19.46
CA SER A 131 0.54 11.45 -18.28
C SER A 131 0.04 12.61 -17.41
N VAL A 132 0.09 12.42 -16.08
CA VAL A 132 -0.23 13.43 -15.06
C VAL A 132 1.03 13.79 -14.29
N GLY A 133 1.21 15.08 -13.97
CA GLY A 133 2.42 15.59 -13.33
C GLY A 133 3.49 16.07 -14.32
N ARG A 134 4.70 16.31 -13.80
CA ARG A 134 5.89 16.72 -14.56
C ARG A 134 7.08 15.88 -14.10
N GLY A 135 8.18 15.92 -14.86
CA GLY A 135 9.39 15.18 -14.52
C GLY A 135 9.46 13.83 -15.22
N THR A 136 9.97 12.82 -14.54
CA THR A 136 10.18 11.48 -15.12
C THR A 136 8.84 10.77 -15.28
N VAL A 137 8.46 10.44 -16.52
CA VAL A 137 7.22 9.70 -16.77
C VAL A 137 7.40 8.23 -16.38
N ARG A 138 6.67 7.81 -15.34
CA ARG A 138 6.54 6.45 -14.86
C ARG A 138 5.26 5.83 -15.43
N ARG A 139 5.41 4.95 -16.41
CA ARG A 139 4.30 4.22 -17.04
C ARG A 139 3.98 2.99 -16.22
N TYR A 140 2.71 2.82 -15.90
CA TYR A 140 2.25 1.69 -15.11
C TYR A 140 1.03 1.03 -15.72
N LYS A 141 0.91 -0.28 -15.53
CA LYS A 141 -0.32 -1.02 -15.82
C LYS A 141 -0.94 -1.48 -14.52
N VAL A 142 -2.26 -1.58 -14.52
CA VAL A 142 -3.01 -2.16 -13.40
C VAL A 142 -3.47 -3.55 -13.78
N GLN A 143 -3.24 -4.51 -12.89
CA GLN A 143 -3.69 -5.88 -13.04
C GLN A 143 -4.48 -6.31 -11.81
N VAL A 144 -5.48 -7.14 -12.02
CA VAL A 144 -6.31 -7.67 -10.93
C VAL A 144 -6.37 -9.19 -11.07
N GLU A 145 -6.19 -9.90 -9.96
CA GLU A 145 -6.27 -11.35 -9.94
C GLU A 145 -7.67 -11.84 -10.33
N ASP A 146 -7.71 -12.87 -11.17
CA ASP A 146 -8.95 -13.50 -11.62
C ASP A 146 -9.70 -14.12 -10.42
N GLY A 147 -11.00 -13.85 -10.33
CA GLY A 147 -11.85 -14.33 -9.23
C GLY A 147 -11.83 -13.44 -7.98
N SER A 148 -11.08 -12.34 -7.96
CA SER A 148 -11.06 -11.37 -6.85
C SER A 148 -12.38 -10.62 -6.62
N GLY A 149 -13.24 -10.54 -7.64
CA GLY A 149 -14.46 -9.73 -7.61
C GLY A 149 -14.24 -8.23 -7.89
N VAL A 150 -13.00 -7.80 -8.11
CA VAL A 150 -12.67 -6.41 -8.44
C VAL A 150 -12.61 -6.21 -9.96
N PRO A 151 -13.38 -5.26 -10.54
CA PRO A 151 -13.27 -4.95 -11.97
C PRO A 151 -11.95 -4.23 -12.27
N ALA A 152 -11.13 -4.80 -13.16
CA ALA A 152 -9.78 -4.29 -13.43
C ALA A 152 -9.76 -2.84 -13.94
N THR A 153 -10.67 -2.48 -14.85
CA THR A 153 -10.78 -1.10 -15.35
C THR A 153 -11.18 -0.12 -14.24
N ALA A 154 -12.17 -0.46 -13.40
CA ALA A 154 -12.57 0.42 -12.29
C ALA A 154 -11.46 0.63 -11.26
N ALA A 155 -10.70 -0.42 -10.94
CA ALA A 155 -9.53 -0.30 -10.08
C ALA A 155 -8.45 0.59 -10.72
N ALA A 156 -8.23 0.47 -12.04
CA ALA A 156 -7.26 1.29 -12.74
C ALA A 156 -7.66 2.77 -12.77
N ASP A 157 -8.94 3.07 -12.94
CA ASP A 157 -9.47 4.44 -12.91
C ASP A 157 -9.33 5.06 -11.51
N GLU A 158 -9.60 4.28 -10.45
CA GLU A 158 -9.40 4.72 -9.06
C GLU A 158 -7.92 5.00 -8.75
N ILE A 159 -7.02 4.11 -9.15
CA ILE A 159 -5.56 4.28 -8.99
C ILE A 159 -5.05 5.48 -9.80
N ALA A 160 -5.54 5.67 -11.03
CA ALA A 160 -5.19 6.83 -11.84
C ALA A 160 -5.66 8.15 -11.19
N GLY A 161 -6.86 8.15 -10.58
CA GLY A 161 -7.35 9.28 -9.80
C GLY A 161 -6.45 9.59 -8.60
N ILE A 162 -5.99 8.56 -7.87
CA ILE A 162 -5.07 8.72 -6.72
C ILE A 162 -3.74 9.33 -7.18
N LEU A 163 -3.11 8.78 -8.22
CA LEU A 163 -1.80 9.26 -8.69
C LEU A 163 -1.87 10.63 -9.39
N ALA A 164 -3.06 11.06 -9.79
CA ALA A 164 -3.32 12.40 -10.34
C ALA A 164 -3.73 13.44 -9.28
N ASP A 165 -4.01 13.04 -8.03
CA ASP A 165 -4.45 13.98 -6.99
C ASP A 165 -3.32 14.98 -6.68
N PRO A 166 -3.63 16.30 -6.55
CA PRO A 166 -2.62 17.32 -6.23
C PRO A 166 -1.88 17.11 -4.91
N ARG A 167 -2.42 16.27 -4.00
CA ARG A 167 -1.78 15.87 -2.74
C ARG A 167 -0.84 14.68 -2.89
N GLY A 168 -0.82 14.04 -4.06
CA GLY A 168 -0.02 12.86 -4.39
C GLY A 168 1.41 13.21 -4.84
N TRP A 169 2.14 12.19 -5.29
CA TRP A 169 3.57 12.28 -5.62
C TRP A 169 3.92 13.21 -6.78
N THR A 170 2.94 13.67 -7.57
CA THR A 170 3.19 14.62 -8.66
C THR A 170 3.41 16.06 -8.17
N ALA A 171 3.17 16.34 -6.88
CA ALA A 171 3.18 17.69 -6.32
C ALA A 171 4.55 18.38 -6.37
N ASP A 172 5.65 17.63 -6.21
CA ASP A 172 7.01 18.15 -6.26
C ASP A 172 7.57 18.31 -7.69
N GLY A 173 6.91 17.72 -8.68
CA GLY A 173 7.31 17.76 -10.08
C GLY A 173 8.50 16.88 -10.45
N HIS A 174 8.91 15.93 -9.61
CA HIS A 174 9.96 14.95 -9.91
C HIS A 174 9.46 13.77 -10.74
N ASP A 175 8.26 13.28 -10.42
CA ASP A 175 7.64 12.13 -11.08
C ASP A 175 6.30 12.51 -11.73
N ALA A 176 6.07 11.94 -12.91
CA ALA A 176 4.80 11.96 -13.61
C ALA A 176 4.31 10.53 -13.80
N PHE A 177 3.01 10.28 -13.78
CA PHE A 177 2.45 8.94 -13.90
C PHE A 177 1.62 8.79 -15.17
N GLN A 178 1.69 7.63 -15.81
CA GLN A 178 0.89 7.34 -16.99
C GLN A 178 0.33 5.92 -16.94
N LEU A 179 -0.99 5.80 -16.86
CA LEU A 179 -1.68 4.51 -16.98
C LEU A 179 -1.62 4.02 -18.43
N VAL A 180 -1.18 2.77 -18.62
CA VAL A 180 -1.13 2.10 -19.92
C VAL A 180 -1.87 0.76 -19.88
N SER A 181 -2.57 0.42 -20.96
CA SER A 181 -3.27 -0.86 -21.13
C SER A 181 -2.41 -1.95 -21.79
N GLY A 182 -1.19 -1.60 -22.22
CA GLY A 182 -0.26 -2.46 -22.95
C GLY A 182 0.96 -1.67 -23.45
N GLY A 183 1.82 -2.31 -24.23
CA GLY A 183 3.08 -1.71 -24.67
C GLY A 183 4.14 -1.69 -23.56
N SER A 184 5.08 -0.75 -23.64
CA SER A 184 6.14 -0.61 -22.65
C SER A 184 5.64 0.10 -21.39
N TYR A 185 5.97 -0.48 -20.24
CA TYR A 185 5.68 0.01 -18.90
C TYR A 185 6.95 -0.07 -18.05
N ASP A 186 6.99 0.72 -16.98
CA ASP A 186 8.10 0.77 -16.03
C ASP A 186 7.79 -0.04 -14.76
N PHE A 187 6.50 -0.17 -14.41
CA PHE A 187 6.05 -1.05 -13.32
C PHE A 187 4.60 -1.52 -13.45
N GLU A 188 4.22 -2.47 -12.58
CA GLU A 188 2.86 -3.01 -12.50
C GLU A 188 2.27 -2.75 -11.10
N ILE A 189 0.98 -2.40 -11.04
CA ILE A 189 0.22 -2.40 -9.79
C ILE A 189 -0.76 -3.57 -9.85
N LYS A 190 -0.64 -4.52 -8.92
CA LYS A 190 -1.42 -5.75 -8.86
C LYS A 190 -2.33 -5.77 -7.65
N ILE A 191 -3.62 -6.00 -7.84
CA ILE A 191 -4.53 -6.34 -6.72
C ILE A 191 -4.68 -7.85 -6.68
N ALA A 192 -4.26 -8.49 -5.59
CA ALA A 192 -4.19 -9.94 -5.46
C ALA A 192 -4.74 -10.43 -4.12
N THR A 193 -5.25 -11.65 -4.10
CA THR A 193 -5.69 -12.34 -2.87
C THR A 193 -4.53 -12.47 -1.87
N PRO A 194 -4.81 -12.48 -0.55
CA PRO A 194 -3.79 -12.63 0.49
C PRO A 194 -2.74 -13.70 0.23
N GLY A 195 -3.15 -14.91 -0.15
CA GLY A 195 -2.20 -16.00 -0.45
C GLY A 195 -1.32 -15.75 -1.67
N THR A 196 -1.82 -15.06 -2.69
CA THR A 196 -1.04 -14.67 -3.86
C THR A 196 -0.06 -13.54 -3.53
N VAL A 197 -0.46 -12.59 -2.67
CA VAL A 197 0.45 -11.55 -2.14
C VAL A 197 1.59 -12.20 -1.36
N ASP A 198 1.27 -13.10 -0.41
CA ASP A 198 2.26 -13.82 0.39
C ASP A 198 3.27 -14.59 -0.49
N ALA A 199 2.80 -15.21 -1.58
CA ALA A 199 3.66 -15.91 -2.51
C ALA A 199 4.59 -14.97 -3.30
N ILE A 200 4.07 -13.85 -3.81
CA ILE A 200 4.86 -12.89 -4.60
C ILE A 200 5.88 -12.17 -3.70
N CYS A 201 5.42 -11.61 -2.59
CA CYS A 201 6.28 -10.88 -1.65
C CYS A 201 7.27 -11.83 -0.95
N GLY A 202 6.84 -13.05 -0.61
CA GLY A 202 7.67 -14.08 0.01
C GLY A 202 8.81 -14.56 -0.88
N ALA A 203 8.64 -14.56 -2.20
CA ALA A 203 9.73 -14.85 -3.13
C ALA A 203 10.88 -13.82 -3.05
N ALA A 204 10.60 -12.61 -2.56
CA ALA A 204 11.58 -11.57 -2.27
C ALA A 204 12.03 -11.55 -0.79
N GLY A 205 11.59 -12.50 0.03
CA GLY A 205 11.94 -12.60 1.45
C GLY A 205 11.06 -11.77 2.40
N LEU A 206 9.95 -11.21 1.92
CA LEU A 206 9.00 -10.46 2.75
C LEU A 206 7.91 -11.36 3.34
N HIS A 207 7.50 -11.08 4.58
CA HIS A 207 6.46 -11.84 5.26
C HIS A 207 5.22 -10.98 5.48
N THR A 208 4.28 -11.05 4.54
CA THR A 208 3.07 -10.21 4.55
C THR A 208 1.93 -10.76 5.41
N HIS A 209 2.00 -12.03 5.83
CA HIS A 209 1.04 -12.73 6.70
C HIS A 209 -0.43 -12.60 6.26
N GLY A 210 -0.67 -12.41 4.96
CA GLY A 210 -1.98 -12.16 4.38
C GLY A 210 -2.58 -10.80 4.70
N GLU A 211 -1.83 -9.88 5.30
CA GLU A 211 -2.36 -8.63 5.85
C GLU A 211 -1.87 -7.36 5.17
N VAL A 212 -0.64 -7.32 4.67
CA VAL A 212 -0.04 -6.09 4.12
C VAL A 212 0.26 -6.21 2.63
N ASN A 213 0.61 -5.08 2.01
CA ASN A 213 1.05 -4.99 0.62
C ASN A 213 2.58 -5.14 0.54
N CYS A 214 3.14 -5.08 -0.66
CA CYS A 214 4.58 -4.91 -0.84
C CYS A 214 4.96 -4.26 -2.17
N ASP A 215 6.14 -3.64 -2.22
CA ASP A 215 6.84 -3.26 -3.43
C ASP A 215 8.03 -4.21 -3.66
N VAL A 216 7.99 -5.02 -4.72
CA VAL A 216 9.04 -6.02 -5.02
C VAL A 216 9.33 -6.11 -6.52
N GLY A 217 10.60 -6.09 -6.89
CA GLY A 217 11.02 -6.13 -8.29
C GLY A 217 10.37 -5.00 -9.09
N ASP A 218 9.63 -5.34 -10.14
CA ASP A 218 8.85 -4.39 -10.94
C ASP A 218 7.36 -4.30 -10.53
N GLN A 219 6.96 -4.87 -9.39
CA GLN A 219 5.56 -4.99 -8.96
C GLN A 219 5.24 -4.29 -7.64
N VAL A 220 4.23 -3.42 -7.66
CA VAL A 220 3.48 -2.97 -6.48
C VAL A 220 2.34 -3.96 -6.28
N VAL A 221 2.31 -4.67 -5.15
CA VAL A 221 1.36 -5.76 -4.89
C VAL A 221 0.43 -5.37 -3.75
N VAL A 222 -0.80 -5.04 -4.11
CA VAL A 222 -1.88 -4.62 -3.22
C VAL A 222 -2.68 -5.83 -2.76
N ASN A 223 -2.85 -5.94 -1.44
CA ASN A 223 -3.63 -6.97 -0.81
C ASN A 223 -5.14 -6.74 -0.97
N LEU A 224 -5.84 -7.69 -1.60
CA LEU A 224 -7.26 -7.62 -1.91
C LEU A 224 -8.14 -7.44 -0.66
N LYS A 225 -7.80 -8.09 0.46
CA LYS A 225 -8.52 -7.93 1.72
C LYS A 225 -8.50 -6.44 2.10
N ARG A 226 -7.31 -5.84 2.08
CA ARG A 226 -7.10 -4.42 2.41
C ARG A 226 -7.73 -3.47 1.41
N TRP A 227 -7.69 -3.81 0.12
CA TRP A 227 -8.41 -3.07 -0.91
C TRP A 227 -9.93 -3.06 -0.69
N ASN A 228 -10.50 -4.15 -0.19
CA ASN A 228 -11.95 -4.28 0.00
C ASN A 228 -12.45 -3.75 1.35
N THR A 229 -11.64 -3.87 2.41
CA THR A 229 -12.11 -3.61 3.79
C THR A 229 -11.35 -2.51 4.52
N GLY A 230 -10.21 -2.07 4.00
CA GLY A 230 -9.31 -1.18 4.70
C GLY A 230 -8.53 -1.84 5.84
N SER A 231 -8.02 -1.01 6.74
CA SER A 231 -7.39 -1.42 8.00
C SER A 231 -8.21 -0.96 9.20
N PRO A 232 -8.37 -1.79 10.25
CA PRO A 232 -8.90 -1.37 11.54
C PRO A 232 -8.13 -0.19 12.16
N GLU A 233 -6.84 -0.07 11.86
CA GLU A 233 -5.96 0.99 12.39
C GLU A 233 -6.08 2.32 11.64
N PHE A 234 -6.80 2.35 10.51
CA PHE A 234 -7.05 3.56 9.73
C PHE A 234 -8.53 3.94 9.83
N PRO A 235 -8.92 4.81 10.78
CA PRO A 235 -10.30 5.25 10.93
C PRO A 235 -10.63 6.28 9.85
N GLY A 236 -10.97 5.79 8.65
CA GLY A 236 -11.31 6.61 7.49
C GLY A 236 -12.15 5.85 6.48
N PRO A 237 -12.69 6.54 5.47
CA PRO A 237 -13.46 5.90 4.41
C PRO A 237 -12.53 5.02 3.55
N LEU A 238 -13.09 3.96 2.97
CA LEU A 238 -12.32 2.96 2.21
C LEU A 238 -11.51 3.58 1.06
N HIS A 239 -12.04 4.58 0.36
CA HIS A 239 -11.32 5.23 -0.73
C HIS A 239 -10.07 6.00 -0.26
N GLU A 240 -10.11 6.61 0.94
CA GLU A 240 -8.92 7.25 1.52
C GLU A 240 -7.89 6.18 1.92
N TYR A 241 -8.33 5.03 2.45
CA TYR A 241 -7.40 3.93 2.72
C TYR A 241 -6.77 3.37 1.44
N ARG A 242 -7.53 3.27 0.35
CA ARG A 242 -6.98 2.89 -0.97
C ARG A 242 -5.96 3.90 -1.47
N ALA A 243 -6.21 5.20 -1.27
CA ALA A 243 -5.21 6.23 -1.56
C ALA A 243 -3.94 6.04 -0.72
N LEU A 244 -4.07 5.74 0.58
CA LEU A 244 -2.93 5.48 1.46
C LEU A 244 -2.06 4.35 0.93
N ILE A 245 -2.64 3.16 0.70
CA ILE A 245 -1.85 2.00 0.30
C ILE A 245 -1.22 2.18 -1.09
N ILE A 246 -1.89 2.86 -2.02
CA ILE A 246 -1.30 3.16 -3.33
C ILE A 246 -0.15 4.16 -3.18
N ASN A 247 -0.33 5.24 -2.42
CA ASN A 247 0.73 6.23 -2.21
C ASN A 247 1.92 5.63 -1.46
N HIS A 248 1.70 4.76 -0.48
CA HIS A 248 2.75 4.10 0.27
C HIS A 248 3.65 3.22 -0.63
N GLU A 249 3.04 2.27 -1.35
CA GLU A 249 3.83 1.36 -2.20
C GLU A 249 4.45 2.08 -3.40
N VAL A 250 3.75 3.06 -4.01
CA VAL A 250 4.33 3.86 -5.09
C VAL A 250 5.43 4.78 -4.56
N GLY A 251 5.34 5.22 -3.31
CA GLY A 251 6.41 5.94 -2.63
C GLY A 251 7.69 5.09 -2.56
N HIS A 252 7.60 3.82 -2.17
CA HIS A 252 8.73 2.90 -2.26
C HIS A 252 9.27 2.78 -3.69
N ARG A 253 8.37 2.62 -4.66
CA ARG A 253 8.74 2.49 -6.08
C ARG A 253 9.56 3.67 -6.61
N ILE A 254 9.29 4.88 -6.11
CA ILE A 254 10.01 6.09 -6.51
C ILE A 254 11.13 6.50 -5.54
N GLY A 255 11.42 5.67 -4.53
CA GLY A 255 12.62 5.77 -3.70
C GLY A 255 12.42 6.31 -2.29
N HIS A 256 11.19 6.40 -1.80
CA HIS A 256 10.92 6.79 -0.41
C HIS A 256 11.02 5.59 0.53
N GLY A 257 11.74 5.76 1.64
CA GLY A 257 11.76 4.81 2.76
C GLY A 257 10.63 5.08 3.75
N HIS A 258 10.48 4.20 4.75
CA HIS A 258 9.48 4.40 5.78
C HIS A 258 9.74 5.65 6.63
N GLU A 259 8.66 6.22 7.13
CA GLU A 259 8.67 7.34 8.08
C GLU A 259 7.82 7.00 9.32
N GLY A 260 8.20 7.53 10.48
CA GLY A 260 7.44 7.38 11.72
C GLY A 260 6.42 8.50 11.95
N CYS A 261 5.63 8.37 13.00
CA CYS A 261 4.73 9.45 13.43
C CYS A 261 5.54 10.68 13.89
N PRO A 262 5.36 11.88 13.28
CA PRO A 262 6.08 13.09 13.67
C PRO A 262 5.62 13.74 14.98
N GLY A 263 4.59 13.19 15.63
CA GLY A 263 4.11 13.60 16.94
C GLY A 263 2.58 13.56 17.07
N PRO A 264 2.05 13.53 18.31
CA PRO A 264 0.61 13.45 18.56
C PRO A 264 -0.18 14.57 17.88
N GLY A 265 -1.34 14.22 17.30
CA GLY A 265 -2.24 15.15 16.62
C GLY A 265 -1.74 15.65 15.26
N ARG A 266 -0.51 15.30 14.85
CA ARG A 266 0.02 15.62 13.52
C ARG A 266 -0.48 14.60 12.49
N PRO A 267 -0.58 14.95 11.19
CA PRO A 267 -0.85 13.98 10.15
C PRO A 267 0.25 12.91 10.10
N ALA A 268 -0.13 11.64 10.02
CA ALA A 268 0.80 10.56 9.72
C ALA A 268 1.36 10.73 8.29
N PRO A 269 2.66 10.56 8.06
CA PRO A 269 3.21 10.53 6.71
C PRO A 269 2.60 9.40 5.88
N ALA A 270 2.49 9.58 4.56
CA ALA A 270 2.04 8.50 3.67
C ALA A 270 3.01 7.29 3.72
N MET A 271 4.29 7.55 3.98
CA MET A 271 5.32 6.52 4.16
C MET A 271 5.37 5.91 5.57
N MET A 272 4.42 6.26 6.44
CA MET A 272 4.24 5.56 7.71
C MET A 272 3.43 4.28 7.51
N GLN A 273 3.88 3.19 8.14
CA GLN A 273 3.20 1.90 8.21
C GLN A 273 1.92 1.99 9.08
N GLN A 274 0.93 2.80 8.67
CA GLN A 274 -0.24 3.12 9.52
C GLN A 274 -1.11 1.91 9.84
N ILE A 275 -1.00 0.83 9.08
CA ILE A 275 -1.65 -0.46 9.38
C ILE A 275 -1.13 -1.09 10.69
N ASP A 276 0.05 -0.70 11.17
CA ASP A 276 0.62 -1.14 12.45
C ASP A 276 0.28 -0.19 13.62
N GLY A 277 -0.55 0.84 13.34
CA GLY A 277 -1.04 1.80 14.32
C GLY A 277 -0.54 3.22 14.06
N LEU A 278 -1.31 4.22 14.52
CA LEU A 278 -1.05 5.64 14.26
C LEU A 278 -0.09 6.31 15.26
N HIS A 279 0.24 5.66 16.38
CA HIS A 279 1.16 6.18 17.41
C HIS A 279 0.88 7.64 17.84
N GLY A 280 -0.40 8.01 17.92
CA GLY A 280 -0.87 9.35 18.31
C GLY A 280 -1.04 10.33 17.14
N CYS A 281 -0.57 10.01 15.94
CA CYS A 281 -0.86 10.78 14.74
C CYS A 281 -2.33 10.66 14.33
N THR A 282 -2.77 11.60 13.48
CA THR A 282 -4.06 11.53 12.78
C THR A 282 -3.89 10.75 11.47
N PRO A 283 -4.90 9.96 11.03
CA PRO A 283 -4.81 9.20 9.79
C PRO A 283 -4.67 10.14 8.59
N ASN A 284 -3.80 9.80 7.65
CA ASN A 284 -3.59 10.57 6.43
C ASN A 284 -3.12 9.68 5.28
N ALA A 285 -3.73 9.84 4.11
CA ALA A 285 -3.45 9.01 2.95
C ALA A 285 -2.46 9.63 1.95
N TRP A 286 -2.08 10.89 2.14
CA TRP A 286 -1.45 11.69 1.09
C TRP A 286 -0.05 12.19 1.47
N PRO A 287 0.93 12.14 0.56
CA PRO A 287 2.28 12.61 0.83
C PRO A 287 2.37 14.14 1.00
N TYR A 288 1.50 14.91 0.36
CA TYR A 288 1.48 16.38 0.43
C TYR A 288 0.14 16.90 0.98
N ASP A 289 0.16 18.05 1.67
CA ASP A 289 -1.06 18.78 1.97
C ASP A 289 -1.58 19.55 0.75
N ARG A 290 -2.76 20.18 0.87
CA ARG A 290 -3.37 20.93 -0.23
C ARG A 290 -2.57 22.17 -0.65
N GLN A 291 -1.59 22.59 0.15
CA GLN A 291 -0.68 23.69 -0.15
C GLN A 291 0.61 23.18 -0.82
N GLY A 292 0.73 21.87 -1.08
CA GLY A 292 1.89 21.26 -1.71
C GLY A 292 3.06 21.06 -0.77
N ARG A 293 2.85 21.10 0.56
CA ARG A 293 3.91 20.84 1.54
C ARG A 293 3.96 19.35 1.88
N TYR A 294 5.15 18.78 1.80
CA TYR A 294 5.39 17.37 2.15
C TYR A 294 5.09 17.13 3.63
N LEU A 295 4.31 16.08 3.92
CA LEU A 295 3.91 15.66 5.26
C LEU A 295 4.90 14.60 5.78
N SER A 296 6.09 15.06 6.17
CA SER A 296 7.19 14.17 6.58
C SER A 296 7.12 13.70 8.04
N GLY A 297 7.80 12.57 8.29
CA GLY A 297 8.10 12.03 9.62
C GLY A 297 9.59 11.78 9.81
N PRO A 298 10.03 11.36 11.00
CA PRO A 298 11.39 10.83 11.18
C PRO A 298 11.57 9.56 10.34
N PRO A 299 12.71 9.34 9.66
CA PRO A 299 12.94 8.10 8.93
C PRO A 299 12.99 6.90 9.88
N VAL A 300 12.40 5.78 9.46
CA VAL A 300 12.45 4.51 10.19
C VAL A 300 12.85 3.37 9.25
N PRO A 301 13.41 2.26 9.79
CA PRO A 301 13.75 1.09 8.98
C PRO A 301 12.57 0.45 8.25
#